data_AF-A0AAW0GHM9-F1
#
_entry.id   AF-A0AAW0GHM9-F1
#
_cell.length_a   1.000
_cell.length_b   1.000
_cell.length_c   1.000
_cell.angle_alpha   90.00
_cell.angle_beta   90.00
_cell.angle_gamma   90.00
#
_symmetry.space_group_name_H-M   'P 1'
#
loop_
_entity.id
_entity.type
_entity.pdbx_description
1 polymer ?
#
loop_
_entity_poly.entity_id
_entity_poly.type
_entity_poly.pdbx_seq_one_letter_code
_entity_poly.pdbx_strand_id
1 'polypeptide(L)'
;MFAGTLYKSLLAVNVLLGLLAVTVSGLGTSCSAPVTQGTAKPGDPFWQQNIQRQGTAAFNSNPSGYQVFRNVKNFGAKGDGNTDDTAAINNAITSGGRCGQGCDSTTTQPAIIYFPPGTYKVSSPIVSLYQTHIIGDARNLPTLLAAPNFAGIAVIDGNPFYVNQNNFLRSVRNFVIDVRQVTGGATGLHWQVSQATSLTNVVFEMSTAPGNQHQGIFMENGSGGMMGDLVFNGGKIGAWFGNQQFTVRNVTFNNAQTAVSCVVTSVLHPNFTRKGRSPPDGTGAGHSKV
;
A
#
# COMPACT_ATOMS: atom_id res chain seq x y z
N MET A 1 -30.17 9.11 -77.86
CA MET A 1 -31.04 8.73 -76.72
C MET A 1 -30.42 7.50 -76.06
N PHE A 2 -30.37 7.48 -74.72
CA PHE A 2 -29.76 6.47 -73.85
C PHE A 2 -28.23 6.51 -73.67
N ALA A 3 -27.78 7.30 -72.69
CA ALA A 3 -26.64 6.99 -71.81
C ALA A 3 -26.47 8.11 -70.75
N GLY A 4 -27.49 8.29 -69.90
CA GLY A 4 -27.55 9.40 -68.93
C GLY A 4 -27.92 8.97 -67.52
N THR A 5 -27.69 7.70 -67.13
CA THR A 5 -28.17 7.18 -65.84
C THR A 5 -27.25 6.13 -65.18
N LEU A 6 -25.93 6.21 -65.38
CA LEU A 6 -24.99 5.23 -64.79
C LEU A 6 -23.74 5.82 -64.12
N TYR A 7 -23.78 7.10 -63.73
CA TYR A 7 -22.66 7.75 -63.03
C TYR A 7 -23.06 8.48 -61.73
N LYS A 8 -24.16 8.05 -61.08
CA LYS A 8 -24.53 8.51 -59.73
C LYS A 8 -24.69 7.40 -58.69
N SER A 9 -24.49 6.14 -59.07
CA SER A 9 -24.65 4.98 -58.18
C SER A 9 -23.35 4.31 -57.75
N LEU A 10 -22.18 4.79 -58.19
CA LEU A 10 -20.88 4.18 -57.87
C LEU A 10 -19.98 4.98 -56.89
N LEU A 11 -20.47 6.10 -56.34
CA LEU A 11 -19.76 6.84 -55.27
C LEU A 11 -20.47 6.79 -53.91
N ALA A 12 -21.60 6.09 -53.81
CA ALA A 12 -22.34 5.93 -52.55
C ALA A 12 -22.05 4.59 -51.82
N VAL A 13 -21.31 3.67 -52.43
CA VAL A 13 -21.11 2.31 -51.87
C VAL A 13 -19.75 2.11 -51.18
N ASN A 14 -18.76 3.00 -51.40
CA ASN A 14 -17.45 2.89 -50.72
C ASN A 14 -17.25 3.85 -49.53
N VAL A 15 -18.25 4.68 -49.18
CA VAL A 15 -18.21 5.49 -47.94
C VAL A 15 -19.03 4.83 -46.81
N LEU A 16 -19.83 3.80 -47.12
CA LEU A 16 -20.62 3.07 -46.13
C LEU A 16 -19.95 1.79 -45.60
N LEU A 17 -18.64 1.61 -45.84
CA LEU A 17 -17.84 0.52 -45.27
C LEU A 17 -16.70 1.00 -44.36
N GLY A 18 -16.70 2.28 -43.96
CA GLY A 18 -15.73 2.86 -43.02
C GLY A 18 -16.28 3.21 -41.64
N LEU A 19 -17.58 2.97 -41.40
CA LEU A 19 -18.27 3.28 -40.15
C LEU A 19 -18.68 2.04 -39.34
N LEU A 20 -18.08 0.89 -39.65
CA LEU A 20 -17.94 -0.17 -38.65
C LEU A 20 -16.91 0.33 -37.64
N ALA A 21 -17.37 1.22 -36.77
CA ALA A 21 -16.85 1.29 -35.42
C ALA A 21 -16.73 -0.15 -34.96
N VAL A 22 -15.49 -0.61 -34.74
CA VAL A 22 -15.26 -1.71 -33.82
C VAL A 22 -15.86 -1.20 -32.52
N THR A 23 -17.13 -1.51 -32.29
CA THR A 23 -17.69 -1.47 -30.96
C THR A 23 -16.85 -2.50 -30.23
N VAL A 24 -15.83 -2.02 -29.53
CA VAL A 24 -15.31 -2.74 -28.39
C VAL A 24 -16.52 -2.90 -27.50
N SER A 25 -17.17 -4.05 -27.62
CA SER A 25 -18.12 -4.52 -26.63
C SER A 25 -17.27 -4.73 -25.38
N GLY A 26 -17.00 -3.64 -24.66
CA GLY A 26 -16.75 -3.78 -23.25
C GLY A 26 -17.90 -4.63 -22.75
N LEU A 27 -17.60 -5.67 -21.98
CA LEU A 27 -18.56 -6.30 -21.09
C LEU A 27 -19.01 -5.21 -20.12
N GLY A 28 -19.84 -4.30 -20.62
CA GLY A 28 -20.45 -3.21 -19.90
C GLY A 28 -21.41 -3.91 -18.98
N THR A 29 -20.97 -4.10 -17.74
CA THR A 29 -21.89 -4.21 -16.63
C THR A 29 -22.63 -2.86 -16.61
N SER A 30 -23.74 -2.80 -17.35
CA SER A 30 -24.70 -1.73 -17.21
C SER A 30 -25.25 -1.88 -15.80
N CYS A 31 -24.72 -1.10 -14.86
CA CYS A 31 -25.30 -1.02 -13.53
C CYS A 31 -26.79 -0.69 -13.69
N SER A 32 -27.66 -1.64 -13.36
CA SER A 32 -29.11 -1.51 -13.53
C SER A 32 -29.74 -0.49 -12.58
N ALA A 33 -28.93 0.07 -11.67
CA ALA A 33 -29.32 1.11 -10.74
C ALA A 33 -28.39 2.31 -10.90
N PRO A 34 -28.89 3.55 -10.73
CA PRO A 34 -28.04 4.72 -10.62
C PRO A 34 -26.99 4.49 -9.54
N VAL A 35 -25.79 5.03 -9.72
CA VAL A 35 -24.87 5.23 -8.60
C VAL A 35 -25.59 6.15 -7.61
N THR A 36 -26.20 5.55 -6.59
CA THR A 36 -26.88 6.31 -5.54
C THR A 36 -25.82 7.04 -4.72
N GLN A 37 -26.13 8.25 -4.28
CA GLN A 37 -25.28 8.89 -3.27
C GLN A 37 -25.29 7.98 -2.03
N GLY A 38 -24.10 7.56 -1.59
CA GLY A 38 -23.97 6.73 -0.40
C GLY A 38 -24.65 7.40 0.80
N THR A 39 -25.23 6.60 1.69
CA THR A 39 -25.97 7.10 2.87
C THR A 39 -25.06 7.49 4.05
N ALA A 40 -23.74 7.44 3.87
CA ALA A 40 -22.78 7.74 4.92
C ALA A 40 -22.73 9.25 5.20
N LYS A 41 -23.00 9.64 6.45
CA LYS A 41 -22.88 11.03 6.91
C LYS A 41 -21.41 11.44 6.97
N PRO A 42 -21.07 12.75 6.95
CA PRO A 42 -19.69 13.23 7.04
C PRO A 42 -18.89 12.69 8.24
N GLY A 43 -19.54 12.48 9.39
CA GLY A 43 -18.91 11.97 10.61
C GLY A 43 -18.95 10.45 10.80
N ASP A 44 -19.58 9.69 9.89
CA ASP A 44 -19.60 8.24 10.01
C ASP A 44 -18.20 7.67 9.78
N PRO A 45 -17.80 6.59 10.47
CA PRO A 45 -16.53 5.93 10.18
C PRO A 45 -16.52 5.37 8.77
N PHE A 46 -15.35 4.98 8.28
CA PHE A 46 -15.28 4.20 7.05
C PHE A 46 -16.14 2.93 7.19
N TRP A 47 -16.91 2.59 6.15
CA TRP A 47 -17.92 1.51 6.19
C TRP A 47 -17.35 0.18 6.70
N GLN A 48 -16.07 -0.07 6.41
CA GLN A 48 -15.37 -1.27 6.84
C GLN A 48 -15.24 -1.35 8.37
N GLN A 49 -15.55 -0.32 9.15
CA GLN A 49 -15.65 -0.37 10.62
C GLN A 49 -16.97 -0.95 11.13
N ASN A 50 -18.09 -0.71 10.43
CA ASN A 50 -19.42 -1.02 10.94
C ASN A 50 -20.16 -2.12 10.17
N ILE A 51 -19.68 -2.50 8.98
CA ILE A 51 -20.28 -3.61 8.24
C ILE A 51 -20.31 -4.89 9.08
N GLN A 52 -21.41 -5.64 8.98
CA GLN A 52 -21.58 -6.89 9.70
C GLN A 52 -20.42 -7.86 9.39
N ARG A 53 -19.87 -8.49 10.42
CA ARG A 53 -18.76 -9.45 10.27
C ARG A 53 -19.29 -10.84 10.03
N GLN A 54 -19.18 -11.29 8.79
CA GLN A 54 -19.63 -12.61 8.35
C GLN A 54 -18.52 -13.42 7.66
N GLY A 55 -17.30 -12.87 7.60
CA GLY A 55 -16.16 -13.54 6.96
C GLY A 55 -15.68 -14.74 7.76
N THR A 56 -15.49 -15.86 7.09
CA THR A 56 -15.01 -17.12 7.66
C THR A 56 -13.74 -17.59 6.93
N ALA A 57 -12.85 -18.25 7.65
CA ALA A 57 -11.73 -18.99 7.06
C ALA A 57 -12.15 -20.47 6.96
N ALA A 58 -12.82 -20.83 5.87
CA ALA A 58 -13.53 -22.11 5.73
C ALA A 58 -12.66 -23.36 5.97
N PHE A 59 -11.38 -23.29 5.62
CA PHE A 59 -10.41 -24.39 5.78
C PHE A 59 -9.46 -24.20 6.96
N ASN A 60 -9.74 -23.23 7.84
CA ASN A 60 -9.05 -23.17 9.13
C ASN A 60 -9.40 -24.40 9.97
N SER A 61 -8.53 -24.81 10.89
CA SER A 61 -8.84 -25.92 11.81
C SER A 61 -10.00 -25.61 12.75
N ASN A 62 -10.33 -24.33 12.95
CA ASN A 62 -11.48 -23.87 13.74
C ASN A 62 -12.25 -22.74 13.01
N PRO A 63 -12.99 -23.02 11.92
CA PRO A 63 -13.63 -21.99 11.11
C PRO A 63 -14.63 -21.12 11.85
N SER A 64 -15.37 -21.68 12.82
CA SER A 64 -16.39 -20.97 13.61
C SER A 64 -15.79 -20.09 14.71
N GLY A 65 -14.63 -20.46 15.25
CA GLY A 65 -13.91 -19.67 16.26
C GLY A 65 -12.84 -18.73 15.69
N TYR A 66 -12.47 -18.87 14.41
CA TYR A 66 -11.43 -18.06 13.80
C TYR A 66 -11.97 -16.69 13.36
N GLN A 67 -11.50 -15.64 14.02
CA GLN A 67 -11.88 -14.26 13.69
C GLN A 67 -11.06 -13.74 12.51
N VAL A 68 -11.66 -13.46 11.35
CA VAL A 68 -10.93 -12.86 10.20
C VAL A 68 -10.69 -11.37 10.37
N PHE A 69 -11.72 -10.62 10.79
CA PHE A 69 -11.67 -9.17 10.98
C PHE A 69 -11.40 -8.80 12.43
N ARG A 70 -10.40 -7.95 12.66
CA ARG A 70 -9.92 -7.58 13.99
C ARG A 70 -9.72 -6.07 14.06
N ASN A 71 -10.47 -5.40 14.93
CA ASN A 71 -10.27 -3.97 15.20
C ASN A 71 -9.27 -3.83 16.34
N VAL A 72 -8.17 -3.09 16.14
CA VAL A 72 -7.10 -2.95 17.14
C VAL A 72 -7.59 -2.42 18.49
N LYS A 73 -8.66 -1.61 18.51
CA LYS A 73 -9.26 -1.10 19.76
C LYS A 73 -9.92 -2.20 20.60
N ASN A 74 -10.40 -3.27 19.96
CA ASN A 74 -10.92 -4.45 20.67
C ASN A 74 -9.80 -5.28 21.34
N PHE A 75 -8.54 -5.03 20.97
CA PHE A 75 -7.35 -5.64 21.56
C PHE A 75 -6.63 -4.71 22.55
N GLY A 76 -7.24 -3.56 22.88
CA GLY A 76 -6.75 -2.64 23.91
C GLY A 76 -6.08 -1.37 23.38
N ALA A 77 -5.90 -1.23 22.06
CA ALA A 77 -5.27 -0.03 21.49
C ALA A 77 -6.12 1.21 21.78
N LYS A 78 -5.49 2.30 22.22
CA LYS A 78 -6.16 3.56 22.57
C LYS A 78 -6.26 4.49 21.37
N GLY A 79 -5.18 4.63 20.60
CA GLY A 79 -5.09 5.56 19.49
C GLY A 79 -5.09 7.03 19.94
N ASP A 80 -4.53 7.33 21.11
CA ASP A 80 -4.50 8.67 21.73
C ASP A 80 -3.17 9.43 21.55
N GLY A 81 -2.17 8.80 20.91
CA GLY A 81 -0.83 9.34 20.68
C GLY A 81 0.13 9.29 21.87
N ASN A 82 -0.35 8.85 23.04
CA ASN A 82 0.41 8.81 24.29
C ASN A 82 0.63 7.39 24.79
N THR A 83 -0.44 6.59 24.84
CA THR A 83 -0.41 5.18 25.22
C THR A 83 0.36 4.39 24.17
N ASP A 84 1.27 3.53 24.62
CA ASP A 84 1.96 2.62 23.73
C ASP A 84 1.01 1.49 23.30
N ASP A 85 0.61 1.51 22.03
CA ASP A 85 -0.36 0.59 21.45
C ASP A 85 0.30 -0.64 20.80
N THR A 86 1.63 -0.77 20.87
CA THR A 86 2.39 -1.82 20.16
C THR A 86 1.89 -3.22 20.52
N ALA A 87 1.71 -3.51 21.80
CA ALA A 87 1.27 -4.81 22.27
C ALA A 87 -0.16 -5.13 21.81
N ALA A 88 -1.08 -4.17 21.90
CA ALA A 88 -2.46 -4.34 21.48
C ALA A 88 -2.57 -4.62 19.98
N ILE A 89 -1.80 -3.90 19.16
CA ILE A 89 -1.76 -4.07 17.72
C ILE A 89 -1.19 -5.45 17.35
N ASN A 90 -0.06 -5.84 17.94
CA ASN A 90 0.54 -7.14 17.67
C ASN A 90 -0.36 -8.29 18.17
N ASN A 91 -1.06 -8.12 19.29
CA ASN A 91 -2.06 -9.09 19.76
C ASN A 91 -3.22 -9.25 18.77
N ALA A 92 -3.70 -8.15 18.18
CA ALA A 92 -4.66 -8.22 17.09
C ALA A 92 -4.09 -9.05 15.93
N ILE A 93 -2.85 -8.80 15.52
CA ILE A 93 -2.23 -9.52 14.40
C ILE A 93 -2.04 -11.02 14.68
N THR A 94 -1.62 -11.40 15.88
CA THR A 94 -1.24 -12.80 16.20
C THR A 94 -2.42 -13.67 16.65
N SER A 95 -3.53 -13.05 17.08
CA SER A 95 -4.71 -13.76 17.57
C SER A 95 -5.27 -14.81 16.59
N GLY A 96 -5.67 -15.96 17.13
CA GLY A 96 -6.21 -17.08 16.36
C GLY A 96 -5.16 -18.07 15.85
N GLY A 97 -3.95 -18.08 16.45
CA GLY A 97 -2.92 -19.10 16.17
C GLY A 97 -2.49 -19.10 14.72
N ARG A 98 -1.94 -17.97 14.25
CA ARG A 98 -1.65 -17.73 12.83
C ARG A 98 -0.26 -18.19 12.42
N CYS A 99 0.01 -18.16 11.11
CA CYS A 99 1.32 -18.49 10.53
C CYS A 99 2.39 -17.46 10.93
N GLY A 100 3.10 -17.73 12.02
CA GLY A 100 4.23 -16.96 12.52
C GLY A 100 5.58 -17.63 12.26
N GLN A 101 6.52 -17.45 13.18
CA GLN A 101 7.84 -18.10 13.10
C GLN A 101 7.70 -19.63 13.00
N GLY A 102 8.48 -20.25 12.09
CA GLY A 102 8.44 -21.69 11.84
C GLY A 102 7.29 -22.15 10.93
N CYS A 103 6.45 -21.23 10.45
CA CYS A 103 5.46 -21.50 9.40
C CYS A 103 5.89 -20.85 8.09
N ASP A 104 5.99 -21.64 7.01
CA ASP A 104 6.46 -21.17 5.71
C ASP A 104 5.46 -20.22 5.02
N SER A 105 4.19 -20.62 5.00
CA SER A 105 3.10 -19.87 4.36
C SER A 105 1.72 -20.41 4.79
N THR A 106 0.66 -19.64 4.55
CA THR A 106 -0.72 -20.08 4.79
C THR A 106 -1.72 -19.35 3.89
N THR A 107 -2.83 -20.03 3.60
CA THR A 107 -4.02 -19.43 2.99
C THR A 107 -5.28 -19.59 3.86
N THR A 108 -5.17 -20.29 4.99
CA THR A 108 -6.30 -20.67 5.87
C THR A 108 -6.35 -19.85 7.16
N GLN A 109 -5.43 -18.89 7.33
CA GLN A 109 -5.35 -18.01 8.52
C GLN A 109 -5.30 -16.51 8.14
N PRO A 110 -6.26 -16.01 7.34
CA PRO A 110 -6.28 -14.62 6.88
C PRO A 110 -6.57 -13.64 8.02
N ALA A 111 -5.99 -12.45 7.96
CA ALA A 111 -6.32 -11.39 8.89
C ALA A 111 -6.55 -10.05 8.21
N ILE A 112 -7.66 -9.40 8.56
CA ILE A 112 -7.88 -7.98 8.35
C ILE A 112 -7.71 -7.29 9.69
N ILE A 113 -6.66 -6.48 9.81
CA ILE A 113 -6.34 -5.70 11.00
C ILE A 113 -6.77 -4.26 10.73
N TYR A 114 -7.85 -3.85 11.37
CA TYR A 114 -8.49 -2.57 11.14
C TYR A 114 -8.10 -1.54 12.20
N PHE A 115 -7.73 -0.35 11.75
CA PHE A 115 -7.38 0.79 12.59
C PHE A 115 -8.43 1.90 12.40
N PRO A 116 -9.30 2.12 13.39
CA PRO A 116 -10.13 3.33 13.45
C PRO A 116 -9.27 4.60 13.46
N PRO A 117 -9.87 5.79 13.21
CA PRO A 117 -9.15 7.05 13.35
C PRO A 117 -8.50 7.20 14.73
N GLY A 118 -7.29 7.75 14.75
CA GLY A 118 -6.49 7.96 15.96
C GLY A 118 -4.99 7.98 15.67
N THR A 119 -4.20 8.26 16.71
CA THR A 119 -2.74 8.22 16.66
C THR A 119 -2.27 7.07 17.54
N TYR A 120 -1.68 6.05 16.95
CA TYR A 120 -1.23 4.84 17.62
C TYR A 120 0.27 4.92 17.81
N LYS A 121 0.70 5.24 19.04
CA LYS A 121 2.12 5.29 19.37
C LYS A 121 2.67 3.88 19.48
N VAL A 122 3.80 3.61 18.84
CA VAL A 122 4.47 2.31 18.88
C VAL A 122 5.96 2.46 19.20
N SER A 123 6.52 1.54 19.99
CA SER A 123 7.94 1.55 20.39
C SER A 123 8.74 0.38 19.81
N SER A 124 8.09 -0.58 19.17
CA SER A 124 8.74 -1.66 18.42
C SER A 124 7.89 -2.07 17.20
N PRO A 125 8.43 -2.89 16.28
CA PRO A 125 7.75 -3.20 15.03
C PRO A 125 6.36 -3.79 15.20
N ILE A 126 5.44 -3.35 14.34
CA ILE A 126 4.20 -4.03 14.04
C ILE A 126 4.54 -5.20 13.10
N VAL A 127 4.49 -6.42 13.64
CA VAL A 127 4.94 -7.62 12.95
C VAL A 127 3.83 -8.14 12.05
N SER A 128 3.91 -7.86 10.75
CA SER A 128 2.92 -8.35 9.79
C SER A 128 3.14 -9.85 9.55
N LEU A 129 2.26 -10.70 10.09
CA LEU A 129 2.31 -12.13 9.80
C LEU A 129 1.77 -12.46 8.39
N TYR A 130 2.02 -13.66 7.90
CA TYR A 130 1.58 -14.13 6.58
C TYR A 130 0.06 -13.92 6.37
N GLN A 131 -0.38 -13.60 5.14
CA GLN A 131 -1.80 -13.38 4.81
C GLN A 131 -2.50 -12.28 5.65
N THR A 132 -1.81 -11.16 5.91
CA THR A 132 -2.32 -10.04 6.72
C THR A 132 -2.56 -8.78 5.88
N HIS A 133 -3.72 -8.17 6.05
CA HIS A 133 -4.09 -6.88 5.51
C HIS A 133 -4.26 -5.87 6.65
N ILE A 134 -3.37 -4.89 6.72
CA ILE A 134 -3.40 -3.79 7.69
C ILE A 134 -4.10 -2.60 7.03
N ILE A 135 -5.25 -2.23 7.57
CA ILE A 135 -6.17 -1.28 6.93
C ILE A 135 -6.57 -0.19 7.92
N GLY A 136 -6.21 1.05 7.62
CA GLY A 136 -6.72 2.21 8.33
C GLY A 136 -8.07 2.68 7.80
N ASP A 137 -8.75 3.48 8.62
CA ASP A 137 -9.92 4.23 8.20
C ASP A 137 -9.57 5.14 7.00
N ALA A 138 -10.29 4.96 5.90
CA ALA A 138 -10.01 5.68 4.65
C ALA A 138 -10.56 7.11 4.63
N ARG A 139 -11.42 7.49 5.59
CA ARG A 139 -12.00 8.83 5.69
C ARG A 139 -11.12 9.74 6.54
N ASN A 140 -10.56 9.20 7.61
CA ASN A 140 -9.63 9.89 8.49
C ASN A 140 -8.47 8.95 8.81
N LEU A 141 -7.37 9.12 8.06
CA LEU A 141 -6.21 8.21 8.13
C LEU A 141 -5.68 8.15 9.57
N PRO A 142 -5.56 6.95 10.17
CA PRO A 142 -4.85 6.79 11.42
C PRO A 142 -3.35 7.00 11.23
N THR A 143 -2.70 7.50 12.28
CA THR A 143 -1.26 7.71 12.33
C THR A 143 -0.60 6.59 13.13
N LEU A 144 0.39 5.92 12.55
CA LEU A 144 1.35 5.09 13.29
C LEU A 144 2.52 5.98 13.68
N LEU A 145 2.63 6.28 14.96
CA LEU A 145 3.62 7.21 15.50
C LEU A 145 4.76 6.42 16.16
N ALA A 146 5.94 6.42 15.56
CA ALA A 146 7.12 5.85 16.20
C ALA A 146 7.48 6.68 17.45
N ALA A 147 7.55 6.02 18.60
CA ALA A 147 7.98 6.64 19.85
C ALA A 147 9.43 7.14 19.73
N PRO A 148 9.85 8.14 20.53
CA PRO A 148 11.23 8.63 20.49
C PRO A 148 12.30 7.55 20.69
N ASN A 149 11.96 6.52 21.47
CA ASN A 149 12.79 5.36 21.78
C ASN A 149 12.45 4.13 20.91
N PHE A 150 11.79 4.31 19.76
CA PHE A 150 11.44 3.21 18.86
C PHE A 150 12.69 2.38 18.50
N ALA A 151 12.59 1.07 18.64
CA ALA A 151 13.68 0.15 18.33
C ALA A 151 13.17 -1.03 17.49
N GLY A 152 13.77 -1.23 16.32
CA GLY A 152 13.44 -2.31 15.39
C GLY A 152 13.75 -1.93 13.95
N ILE A 153 13.54 -2.87 13.02
CA ILE A 153 13.87 -2.69 11.61
C ILE A 153 13.03 -1.60 10.93
N ALA A 154 11.74 -1.51 11.28
CA ALA A 154 10.80 -0.51 10.78
C ALA A 154 9.51 -0.50 11.61
N VAL A 155 8.72 0.58 11.52
CA VAL A 155 7.41 0.70 12.21
C VAL A 155 6.48 -0.45 11.86
N ILE A 156 6.41 -0.82 10.58
CA ILE A 156 5.79 -2.08 10.14
C ILE A 156 6.87 -2.97 9.54
N ASP A 157 6.95 -4.21 10.04
CA ASP A 157 7.79 -5.26 9.49
C ASP A 157 6.95 -6.22 8.62
N GLY A 158 7.15 -6.14 7.30
CA GLY A 158 6.50 -6.98 6.31
C GLY A 158 7.10 -8.38 6.14
N ASN A 159 8.30 -8.64 6.67
CA ASN A 159 8.92 -9.95 6.61
C ASN A 159 9.84 -10.27 7.81
N PRO A 160 9.26 -10.61 8.96
CA PRO A 160 10.03 -11.04 10.12
C PRO A 160 10.66 -12.45 9.95
N PHE A 161 10.10 -13.33 9.10
CA PHE A 161 10.39 -14.78 9.16
C PHE A 161 10.46 -15.54 7.82
N TYR A 162 9.86 -15.03 6.73
CA TYR A 162 9.50 -15.85 5.57
C TYR A 162 10.56 -15.76 4.46
N VAL A 163 10.65 -16.79 3.61
CA VAL A 163 11.45 -16.71 2.38
C VAL A 163 10.87 -15.60 1.51
N ASN A 164 11.70 -14.61 1.15
CA ASN A 164 11.22 -13.37 0.52
C ASN A 164 10.45 -13.63 -0.78
N GLN A 165 10.91 -14.57 -1.63
CA GLN A 165 10.24 -14.93 -2.89
C GLN A 165 8.86 -15.58 -2.68
N ASN A 166 8.61 -16.10 -1.47
CA ASN A 166 7.36 -16.75 -1.10
C ASN A 166 6.51 -15.89 -0.16
N ASN A 167 6.86 -14.62 0.07
CA ASN A 167 6.15 -13.75 1.01
C ASN A 167 4.98 -13.02 0.34
N PHE A 168 3.86 -13.74 0.15
CA PHE A 168 2.68 -13.29 -0.60
C PHE A 168 1.55 -12.72 0.29
N LEU A 169 0.47 -12.26 -0.35
CA LEU A 169 -0.85 -12.00 0.27
C LEU A 169 -0.86 -10.96 1.40
N ARG A 170 -0.25 -9.80 1.15
CA ARG A 170 -0.13 -8.70 2.12
C ARG A 170 -0.69 -7.41 1.59
N SER A 171 -1.27 -6.60 2.47
CA SER A 171 -1.59 -5.22 2.11
C SER A 171 -1.43 -4.29 3.29
N VAL A 172 -0.95 -3.08 3.03
CA VAL A 172 -1.02 -1.95 3.94
C VAL A 172 -1.72 -0.81 3.20
N ARG A 173 -2.77 -0.25 3.80
CA ARG A 173 -3.47 0.89 3.19
C ARG A 173 -4.10 1.86 4.18
N ASN A 174 -4.14 3.13 3.78
CA ASN A 174 -4.75 4.26 4.51
C ASN A 174 -4.03 4.58 5.82
N PHE A 175 -2.78 5.03 5.77
CA PHE A 175 -2.03 5.39 6.97
C PHE A 175 -1.19 6.65 6.79
N VAL A 176 -1.00 7.38 7.88
CA VAL A 176 0.20 8.19 8.08
C VAL A 176 1.18 7.35 8.89
N ILE A 177 2.43 7.24 8.45
CA ILE A 177 3.53 6.64 9.22
C ILE A 177 4.50 7.76 9.59
N ASP A 178 4.54 8.10 10.87
CA ASP A 178 5.32 9.23 11.39
C ASP A 178 6.48 8.74 12.24
N VAL A 179 7.69 8.97 11.73
CA VAL A 179 8.95 8.63 12.40
C VAL A 179 9.70 9.86 12.91
N ARG A 180 9.10 11.06 12.87
CA ARG A 180 9.79 12.34 13.18
C ARG A 180 10.24 12.46 14.63
N GLN A 181 9.67 11.70 15.56
CA GLN A 181 10.06 11.73 16.97
C GLN A 181 11.33 10.91 17.26
N VAL A 182 11.74 10.03 16.36
CA VAL A 182 12.96 9.24 16.52
C VAL A 182 14.17 10.12 16.24
N THR A 183 15.18 10.10 17.11
CA THR A 183 16.39 10.94 16.99
C THR A 183 17.50 10.29 16.14
N GLY A 184 17.46 8.96 15.98
CA GLY A 184 18.42 8.16 15.23
C GLY A 184 17.93 7.73 13.84
N GLY A 185 18.38 6.56 13.40
CA GLY A 185 17.81 5.91 12.21
C GLY A 185 16.42 5.36 12.49
N ALA A 186 15.49 5.57 11.56
CA ALA A 186 14.13 5.05 11.66
C ALA A 186 13.59 4.75 10.27
N THR A 187 12.90 3.62 10.13
CA THR A 187 12.27 3.19 8.89
C THR A 187 10.76 3.11 9.07
N GLY A 188 9.99 3.66 8.14
CA GLY A 188 8.53 3.54 8.19
C GLY A 188 8.04 2.12 7.89
N LEU A 189 8.54 1.52 6.82
CA LEU A 189 8.08 0.20 6.36
C LEU A 189 9.24 -0.66 5.86
N HIS A 190 9.42 -1.83 6.47
CA HIS A 190 10.24 -2.90 5.90
C HIS A 190 9.32 -3.74 4.98
N TRP A 191 9.51 -3.64 3.67
CA TRP A 191 8.59 -4.19 2.66
C TRP A 191 9.22 -5.29 1.80
N GLN A 192 9.92 -6.24 2.41
CA GLN A 192 10.49 -7.41 1.74
C GLN A 192 9.41 -8.44 1.38
N VAL A 193 8.76 -8.24 0.23
CA VAL A 193 7.58 -9.00 -0.19
C VAL A 193 7.66 -9.51 -1.62
N SER A 194 6.73 -10.39 -2.00
CA SER A 194 6.57 -10.91 -3.36
C SER A 194 5.18 -10.60 -3.95
N GLN A 195 4.68 -11.42 -4.88
CA GLN A 195 3.43 -11.16 -5.60
C GLN A 195 2.18 -11.17 -4.69
N ALA A 196 1.07 -10.68 -5.23
CA ALA A 196 -0.19 -10.49 -4.51
C ALA A 196 -0.04 -9.63 -3.24
N THR A 197 0.85 -8.64 -3.32
CA THR A 197 1.05 -7.64 -2.27
C THR A 197 0.79 -6.23 -2.79
N SER A 198 0.28 -5.36 -1.90
CA SER A 198 -0.02 -3.98 -2.24
C SER A 198 0.29 -3.00 -1.11
N LEU A 199 0.77 -1.82 -1.47
CA LEU A 199 0.85 -0.65 -0.60
C LEU A 199 0.08 0.49 -1.26
N THR A 200 -0.91 1.07 -0.57
CA THR A 200 -1.80 2.07 -1.17
C THR A 200 -2.24 3.14 -0.19
N ASN A 201 -2.25 4.41 -0.59
CA ASN A 201 -2.74 5.53 0.22
C ASN A 201 -2.00 5.63 1.57
N VAL A 202 -0.67 5.79 1.49
CA VAL A 202 0.20 5.92 2.67
C VAL A 202 1.06 7.17 2.57
N VAL A 203 1.08 7.94 3.66
CA VAL A 203 1.92 9.13 3.83
C VAL A 203 3.03 8.81 4.82
N PHE A 204 4.28 9.05 4.44
CA PHE A 204 5.45 8.90 5.30
C PHE A 204 5.92 10.28 5.76
N GLU A 205 5.95 10.50 7.07
CA GLU A 205 6.42 11.73 7.71
C GLU A 205 7.77 11.49 8.37
N MET A 206 8.80 12.18 7.86
CA MET A 206 10.20 11.98 8.26
C MET A 206 10.91 13.32 8.53
N SER A 207 12.05 13.25 9.22
CA SER A 207 12.84 14.45 9.55
C SER A 207 13.49 15.08 8.31
N THR A 208 13.55 16.40 8.26
CA THR A 208 14.34 17.16 7.27
C THR A 208 15.63 17.73 7.87
N ALA A 209 15.95 17.40 9.13
CA ALA A 209 17.15 17.90 9.78
C ALA A 209 18.42 17.43 9.02
N PRO A 210 19.45 18.28 8.89
CA PRO A 210 20.74 17.86 8.32
C PRO A 210 21.29 16.64 9.06
N GLY A 211 21.78 15.65 8.31
CA GLY A 211 22.34 14.42 8.89
C GLY A 211 21.32 13.42 9.45
N ASN A 212 20.00 13.65 9.30
CA ASN A 212 19.00 12.65 9.69
C ASN A 212 19.22 11.31 8.96
N GLN A 213 18.73 10.22 9.56
CA GLN A 213 18.89 8.86 9.06
C GLN A 213 17.53 8.18 8.81
N HIS A 214 16.49 8.96 8.55
CA HIS A 214 15.13 8.44 8.39
C HIS A 214 14.93 7.89 6.98
N GLN A 215 14.17 6.81 6.88
CA GLN A 215 13.81 6.14 5.65
C GLN A 215 12.32 5.83 5.60
N GLY A 216 11.67 6.03 4.45
CA GLY A 216 10.25 5.71 4.30
C GLY A 216 10.07 4.20 4.14
N ILE A 217 10.58 3.65 3.04
CA ILE A 217 10.56 2.20 2.75
C ILE A 217 11.99 1.64 2.72
N PHE A 218 12.17 0.49 3.36
CA PHE A 218 13.32 -0.39 3.20
C PHE A 218 12.86 -1.71 2.57
N MET A 219 13.42 -2.08 1.42
CA MET A 219 13.13 -3.34 0.74
C MET A 219 14.43 -3.84 0.10
N GLU A 220 15.01 -4.92 0.62
CA GLU A 220 16.33 -5.43 0.21
C GLU A 220 16.32 -6.51 -0.85
N ASN A 221 15.22 -7.24 -0.96
CA ASN A 221 14.99 -8.24 -2.00
C ASN A 221 13.48 -8.58 -2.04
N GLY A 222 13.13 -9.56 -2.87
CA GLY A 222 11.77 -10.06 -3.08
C GLY A 222 11.46 -10.27 -4.56
N SER A 223 10.23 -10.72 -4.84
CA SER A 223 9.70 -10.92 -6.20
C SER A 223 8.36 -10.20 -6.34
N GLY A 224 8.48 -8.89 -6.23
CA GLY A 224 7.44 -7.97 -5.84
C GLY A 224 6.33 -7.74 -6.85
N GLY A 225 5.38 -6.98 -6.32
CA GLY A 225 4.06 -6.72 -6.89
C GLY A 225 3.85 -5.23 -7.15
N MET A 226 2.85 -4.63 -6.48
CA MET A 226 2.35 -3.30 -6.85
C MET A 226 2.31 -2.34 -5.66
N MET A 227 2.64 -1.08 -5.88
CA MET A 227 2.39 -0.01 -4.91
C MET A 227 2.00 1.28 -5.63
N GLY A 228 1.25 2.13 -4.94
CA GLY A 228 0.96 3.44 -5.47
C GLY A 228 0.14 4.30 -4.54
N ASP A 229 -0.10 5.54 -4.95
CA ASP A 229 -0.82 6.53 -4.15
C ASP A 229 -0.07 6.77 -2.82
N LEU A 230 1.23 7.05 -2.93
CA LEU A 230 2.13 7.23 -1.78
C LEU A 230 2.69 8.65 -1.75
N VAL A 231 2.88 9.18 -0.54
CA VAL A 231 3.50 10.49 -0.31
C VAL A 231 4.62 10.34 0.70
N PHE A 232 5.80 10.86 0.38
CA PHE A 232 6.96 10.85 1.26
C PHE A 232 7.37 12.29 1.56
N ASN A 233 7.39 12.66 2.84
CA ASN A 233 7.75 13.99 3.32
C ASN A 233 9.02 13.91 4.17
N GLY A 234 10.11 14.49 3.69
CA GLY A 234 11.42 14.50 4.35
C GLY A 234 12.22 13.20 4.19
N GLY A 235 13.13 12.97 5.13
CA GLY A 235 13.95 11.77 5.22
C GLY A 235 15.27 11.84 4.47
N LYS A 236 16.22 11.00 4.88
CA LYS A 236 17.45 10.73 4.13
C LYS A 236 17.13 10.00 2.84
N ILE A 237 16.28 8.97 2.94
CA ILE A 237 15.86 8.16 1.79
C ILE A 237 14.34 8.04 1.80
N GLY A 238 13.66 8.49 0.75
CA GLY A 238 12.22 8.27 0.59
C GLY A 238 11.92 6.78 0.53
N ALA A 239 12.46 6.08 -0.46
CA ALA A 239 12.37 4.64 -0.56
C ALA A 239 13.69 4.01 -1.04
N TRP A 240 14.10 2.94 -0.37
CA TRP A 240 15.19 2.08 -0.83
C TRP A 240 14.61 0.77 -1.33
N PHE A 241 14.84 0.50 -2.62
CA PHE A 241 14.25 -0.61 -3.34
C PHE A 241 15.34 -1.55 -3.87
N GLY A 242 15.27 -2.80 -3.47
CA GLY A 242 15.98 -3.95 -3.97
C GLY A 242 14.95 -5.07 -4.15
N ASN A 243 14.71 -5.48 -5.39
CA ASN A 243 13.68 -6.45 -5.73
C ASN A 243 13.91 -6.94 -7.17
N GLN A 244 13.39 -8.11 -7.55
CA GLN A 244 13.46 -8.60 -8.92
C GLN A 244 12.68 -7.67 -9.88
N GLN A 245 11.44 -7.36 -9.53
CA GLN A 245 10.55 -6.49 -10.30
C GLN A 245 9.49 -5.84 -9.40
N PHE A 246 9.01 -4.64 -9.77
CA PHE A 246 7.89 -3.99 -9.09
C PHE A 246 7.15 -3.03 -10.03
N THR A 247 5.85 -2.85 -9.82
CA THR A 247 5.07 -1.78 -10.47
C THR A 247 4.74 -0.68 -9.47
N VAL A 248 5.18 0.55 -9.75
CA VAL A 248 5.02 1.72 -8.87
C VAL A 248 4.30 2.82 -9.64
N ARG A 249 3.22 3.39 -9.08
CA ARG A 249 2.45 4.49 -9.72
C ARG A 249 2.00 5.55 -8.73
N ASN A 250 1.86 6.79 -9.18
CA ASN A 250 1.34 7.90 -8.38
C ASN A 250 2.04 8.05 -7.01
N VAL A 251 3.35 8.33 -7.05
CA VAL A 251 4.16 8.52 -5.85
C VAL A 251 4.77 9.91 -5.85
N THR A 252 4.66 10.60 -4.71
CA THR A 252 5.18 11.96 -4.51
C THR A 252 6.29 11.95 -3.45
N PHE A 253 7.42 12.58 -3.75
CA PHE A 253 8.51 12.79 -2.79
C PHE A 253 8.74 14.29 -2.59
N ASN A 254 8.64 14.75 -1.34
CA ASN A 254 8.84 16.13 -0.93
C ASN A 254 10.03 16.20 0.03
N ASN A 255 11.06 16.97 -0.30
CA ASN A 255 12.17 17.29 0.60
C ASN A 255 12.97 16.09 1.17
N ALA A 256 12.95 14.94 0.50
CA ALA A 256 13.88 13.86 0.78
C ALA A 256 15.30 14.22 0.28
N GLN A 257 16.35 13.83 0.99
CA GLN A 257 17.72 14.00 0.49
C GLN A 257 17.94 13.15 -0.78
N THR A 258 17.51 11.89 -0.73
CA THR A 258 17.37 10.99 -1.88
C THR A 258 15.94 10.48 -1.95
N ALA A 259 15.22 10.77 -3.04
CA ALA A 259 13.84 10.30 -3.21
C ALA A 259 13.80 8.77 -3.31
N VAL A 260 14.52 8.19 -4.26
CA VAL A 260 14.59 6.74 -4.49
C VAL A 260 16.05 6.29 -4.56
N SER A 261 16.40 5.28 -3.78
CA SER A 261 17.67 4.56 -3.88
C SER A 261 17.38 3.16 -4.39
N CYS A 262 17.92 2.78 -5.54
CA CYS A 262 17.48 1.59 -6.27
C CYS A 262 18.62 0.62 -6.58
N VAL A 263 18.35 -0.67 -6.34
CA VAL A 263 19.11 -1.85 -6.79
C VAL A 263 18.10 -2.87 -7.38
N VAL A 264 17.22 -2.41 -8.27
CA VAL A 264 16.14 -3.22 -8.91
C VAL A 264 16.47 -3.48 -10.38
N THR A 265 16.19 -4.69 -10.86
CA THR A 265 16.48 -5.11 -12.25
C THR A 265 15.50 -4.54 -13.28
N SER A 266 14.26 -4.16 -12.90
CA SER A 266 13.33 -3.42 -13.77
C SER A 266 12.21 -2.69 -12.99
N VAL A 267 11.96 -1.41 -13.33
CA VAL A 267 10.78 -0.65 -12.89
C VAL A 267 10.08 -0.04 -14.11
N LEU A 268 8.82 -0.38 -14.35
CA LEU A 268 8.01 0.15 -15.45
C LEU A 268 7.29 1.42 -14.99
N HIS A 269 7.57 2.58 -15.62
CA HIS A 269 7.10 3.90 -15.18
C HIS A 269 6.27 4.66 -16.22
N PRO A 270 5.15 5.27 -15.80
CA PRO A 270 4.58 6.40 -16.53
C PRO A 270 4.69 7.78 -15.86
N ASN A 271 4.78 7.97 -14.52
CA ASN A 271 4.69 9.33 -13.92
C ASN A 271 5.31 9.49 -12.51
N PHE A 272 6.55 10.00 -12.40
CA PHE A 272 7.08 10.56 -11.15
C PHE A 272 7.12 12.09 -11.22
N THR A 273 6.75 12.77 -10.13
CA THR A 273 6.87 14.24 -10.02
C THR A 273 7.81 14.59 -8.87
N ARG A 274 8.92 15.28 -9.19
CA ARG A 274 9.85 15.86 -8.21
C ARG A 274 9.55 17.35 -8.06
N LYS A 275 9.35 17.84 -6.84
CA LYS A 275 9.33 19.29 -6.51
C LYS A 275 10.41 19.58 -5.45
N GLY A 276 11.55 20.14 -5.87
CA GLY A 276 12.61 20.56 -4.93
C GLY A 276 14.03 20.63 -5.51
N ARG A 277 14.85 21.53 -4.95
CA ARG A 277 16.15 22.06 -5.40
C ARG A 277 17.22 20.97 -5.62
N SER A 278 17.96 21.05 -6.73
CA SER A 278 19.09 20.17 -7.08
C SER A 278 20.31 20.41 -6.15
N PRO A 279 21.02 19.37 -5.68
CA PRO A 279 22.36 19.52 -5.13
C PRO A 279 23.41 19.60 -6.25
N PRO A 280 24.58 20.24 -5.99
CA PRO A 280 25.69 20.28 -6.93
C PRO A 280 26.44 18.94 -7.01
N ASP A 281 27.16 18.80 -8.11
CA ASP A 281 27.54 17.57 -8.78
C ASP A 281 28.88 16.97 -8.29
N GLY A 282 28.99 15.63 -8.38
CA GLY A 282 30.19 14.82 -8.15
C GLY A 282 30.02 13.83 -6.98
N THR A 283 30.32 12.52 -7.02
CA THR A 283 31.06 11.63 -7.93
C THR A 283 30.55 10.18 -7.74
N GLY A 284 30.55 9.38 -8.81
CA GLY A 284 30.80 7.92 -8.86
C GLY A 284 30.05 6.91 -7.97
N ALA A 285 28.90 6.42 -8.43
CA ALA A 285 28.50 5.00 -8.47
C ALA A 285 27.20 4.94 -9.29
N GLY A 286 26.95 3.85 -10.02
CA GLY A 286 25.80 3.69 -10.92
C GLY A 286 24.46 3.78 -10.20
N HIS A 287 24.03 5.01 -9.92
CA HIS A 287 22.72 5.34 -9.42
C HIS A 287 21.94 5.94 -10.58
N SER A 288 20.77 5.35 -10.87
CA SER A 288 19.76 6.05 -11.66
C SER A 288 19.43 7.35 -10.92
N LYS A 289 20.04 8.45 -11.35
CA LYS A 289 19.74 9.78 -10.85
C LYS A 289 18.46 10.23 -11.54
N VAL A 290 17.40 10.39 -10.75
CA VAL A 290 16.16 11.12 -11.09
C VAL A 290 15.91 12.16 -9.99
#